data_AF-A0A5K1BN08-F1
#
_entry.id   AF-A0A5K1BN08-F1
#
_cell.length_a   1.000
_cell.length_b   1.000
_cell.length_c   1.000
_cell.angle_alpha   90.00
_cell.angle_beta   90.00
_cell.angle_gamma   90.00
#
_symmetry.space_group_name_H-M   'P 1'
#
loop_
_entity.id
_entity.type
_entity.pdbx_description
1 polymer ?
#
loop_
_entity_poly.entity_id
_entity_poly.type
_entity_poly.pdbx_seq_one_letter_code
_entity_poly.pdbx_strand_id
1 'polypeptide(L)'
;SDPGAVAGAVNAGALVLVACAGLIIWFRFRGIRLRRAAGLLEILASEMVRAPREFSYRTLKSATRNFDCSRIIGHGAFGTVYKGVIAETGAVVAVKRCSNESGGQGKAEFLSELSIIGALRHRNLVQLLGWCHQKGRL
;
A
#
# COMPACT_ATOMS: atom_id res chain seq x y z
N SER A 1 -75.09 -21.89 1.62
CA SER A 1 -73.88 -21.77 0.78
C SER A 1 -73.27 -20.42 1.03
N ASP A 2 -72.27 -20.36 1.90
CA ASP A 2 -71.54 -19.11 2.19
C ASP A 2 -70.29 -19.04 1.30
N PRO A 3 -70.13 -17.98 0.50
CA PRO A 3 -68.82 -17.59 0.03
C PRO A 3 -68.31 -16.48 0.96
N GLY A 4 -67.47 -16.87 1.91
CA GLY A 4 -66.66 -15.94 2.69
C GLY A 4 -65.63 -15.26 1.78
N ALA A 5 -65.91 -14.01 1.41
CA ALA A 5 -64.96 -13.14 0.74
C ALA A 5 -64.45 -12.09 1.73
N VAL A 6 -63.40 -12.43 2.48
CA VAL A 6 -62.63 -11.45 3.25
C VAL A 6 -61.64 -10.77 2.30
N ALA A 7 -62.12 -9.78 1.56
CA ALA A 7 -61.28 -8.89 0.79
C ALA A 7 -60.51 -7.98 1.76
N GLY A 8 -59.25 -8.34 2.04
CA GLY A 8 -58.35 -7.50 2.83
C GLY A 8 -58.04 -6.21 2.09
N ALA A 9 -58.68 -5.11 2.49
CA ALA A 9 -58.30 -3.77 2.05
C ALA A 9 -56.93 -3.44 2.64
N VAL A 10 -55.87 -3.59 1.84
CA VAL A 10 -54.55 -3.06 2.21
C VAL A 10 -54.65 -1.54 2.20
N ASN A 11 -54.58 -0.92 3.37
CA ASN A 11 -54.57 0.54 3.48
C ASN A 11 -53.41 1.09 2.65
N ALA A 12 -53.68 2.04 1.76
CA ALA A 12 -52.67 2.66 0.89
C ALA A 12 -51.43 3.15 1.66
N GLY A 13 -51.60 3.55 2.93
CA GLY A 13 -50.50 3.90 3.83
C GLY A 13 -49.48 2.77 4.07
N ALA A 14 -49.91 1.51 4.11
CA ALA A 14 -49.01 0.37 4.32
C ALA A 14 -48.07 0.16 3.12
N LEU A 15 -48.57 0.34 1.89
CA LEU A 15 -47.77 0.21 0.67
C LEU A 15 -46.71 1.32 0.57
N VAL A 16 -47.07 2.54 0.96
CA VAL A 16 -46.14 3.69 0.99
C VAL A 16 -45.01 3.45 1.99
N LEU A 17 -45.30 2.96 3.19
CA LEU A 17 -44.28 2.67 4.20
C LEU A 17 -43.29 1.59 3.74
N VAL A 18 -43.78 0.52 3.10
CA VAL A 18 -42.92 -0.54 2.55
C VAL A 18 -42.03 -0.01 1.43
N ALA A 19 -42.57 0.81 0.53
CA ALA A 19 -41.78 1.45 -0.53
C ALA A 19 -40.70 2.38 0.03
N CYS A 20 -41.03 3.21 1.01
CA CYS A 20 -40.08 4.10 1.68
C CYS A 20 -38.99 3.31 2.42
N ALA A 21 -39.35 2.26 3.17
CA ALA A 21 -38.39 1.39 3.83
C ALA A 21 -37.46 0.69 2.82
N GLY A 22 -38.01 0.19 1.71
CA GLY A 22 -37.25 -0.38 0.60
C GLY A 22 -36.26 0.61 0.00
N LEU A 23 -36.67 1.86 -0.24
CA LEU A 23 -35.79 2.93 -0.73
C LEU A 23 -34.70 3.29 0.27
N ILE A 24 -35.01 3.40 1.56
CA ILE A 24 -34.02 3.68 2.62
C ILE A 24 -33.00 2.55 2.71
N ILE A 25 -33.47 1.30 2.74
CA ILE A 25 -32.61 0.11 2.75
C ILE A 25 -31.74 0.10 1.49
N TRP A 26 -32.31 0.37 0.32
CA TRP A 26 -31.59 0.44 -0.95
C TRP A 26 -30.52 1.55 -0.94
N PHE A 27 -30.83 2.76 -0.46
CA PHE A 27 -29.87 3.86 -0.33
C PHE A 27 -28.75 3.53 0.66
N ARG A 28 -29.09 2.93 1.81
CA ARG A 28 -28.11 2.45 2.80
C ARG A 28 -27.22 1.35 2.22
N PHE A 29 -27.80 0.37 1.54
CA PHE A 29 -27.07 -0.72 0.89
C PHE A 29 -26.18 -0.22 -0.24
N ARG A 30 -26.66 0.72 -1.06
CA ARG A 30 -25.89 1.34 -2.14
C ARG A 30 -24.70 2.09 -1.56
N GLY A 31 -24.88 2.87 -0.49
CA GLY A 31 -23.80 3.52 0.24
C GLY A 31 -22.78 2.54 0.83
N ILE A 32 -23.23 1.42 1.42
CA ILE A 32 -22.34 0.39 1.98
C ILE A 32 -21.54 -0.33 0.88
N ARG A 33 -22.18 -0.68 -0.24
CA ARG A 33 -21.48 -1.34 -1.37
C ARG A 33 -20.42 -0.45 -1.99
N LEU A 34 -20.70 0.84 -2.21
CA LEU A 34 -19.71 1.79 -2.71
C LEU A 34 -18.53 1.95 -1.73
N ARG A 35 -18.79 2.03 -0.42
CA ARG A 35 -17.72 2.11 0.60
C ARG A 35 -16.85 0.85 0.64
N ARG A 36 -17.45 -0.34 0.51
CA ARG A 36 -16.70 -1.61 0.43
C ARG A 36 -15.84 -1.70 -0.83
N ALA A 37 -16.37 -1.26 -1.97
CA ALA A 37 -15.61 -1.21 -3.22
C ALA A 37 -14.42 -0.25 -3.13
N ALA A 38 -14.61 0.93 -2.53
CA ALA A 38 -13.52 1.87 -2.26
C ALA A 38 -12.44 1.28 -1.33
N GLY A 39 -12.85 0.58 -0.26
CA GLY A 39 -11.92 -0.12 0.63
C GLY A 39 -11.15 -1.25 -0.07
N LEU A 40 -11.79 -2.01 -0.96
CA LEU A 40 -11.10 -3.05 -1.75
C LEU A 40 -10.11 -2.43 -2.74
N LEU A 41 -10.48 -1.32 -3.37
CA LEU A 41 -9.59 -0.59 -4.29
C LEU A 41 -8.37 -0.01 -3.55
N GLU A 42 -8.55 0.53 -2.34
CA GLU A 42 -7.47 0.95 -1.45
C GLU A 42 -6.54 -0.22 -1.08
N ILE A 43 -7.09 -1.40 -0.78
CA ILE A 43 -6.29 -2.61 -0.50
C ILE A 43 -5.51 -3.05 -1.75
N LEU A 44 -6.15 -3.06 -2.93
CA LEU A 44 -5.52 -3.40 -4.19
C LEU A 44 -4.47 -2.36 -4.62
N ALA A 45 -4.72 -1.08 -4.38
CA ALA A 45 -3.77 0.00 -4.60
C ALA A 45 -2.58 -0.12 -3.64
N SER A 46 -2.84 -0.44 -2.37
CA SER A 46 -1.79 -0.77 -1.39
C SER A 46 -0.98 -1.98 -1.83
N GLU A 47 -1.61 -3.02 -2.39
CA GLU A 47 -0.93 -4.18 -2.96
C GLU A 47 -0.09 -3.84 -4.19
N MET A 48 -0.55 -2.95 -5.09
CA MET A 48 0.28 -2.48 -6.21
C MET A 48 1.48 -1.65 -5.76
N VAL A 49 1.38 -0.97 -4.61
CA VAL A 49 2.51 -0.27 -3.97
C VAL A 49 3.50 -1.25 -3.30
N ARG A 50 3.17 -2.54 -3.16
CA ARG A 50 3.99 -3.54 -2.44
C ARG A 50 5.03 -4.27 -3.28
N ALA A 51 4.99 -4.19 -4.61
CA ALA A 51 6.05 -4.79 -5.42
C ALA A 51 7.32 -3.92 -5.34
N PRO A 52 8.49 -4.49 -4.99
CA PRO A 52 9.74 -3.75 -5.03
C PRO A 52 9.98 -3.21 -6.44
N ARG A 53 10.31 -1.91 -6.56
CA ARG A 53 10.61 -1.27 -7.85
C ARG A 53 12.02 -0.72 -7.89
N GLU A 54 12.54 -0.52 -9.09
CA GLU A 54 13.80 0.20 -9.25
C GLU A 54 13.57 1.71 -9.09
N PHE A 55 14.35 2.33 -8.20
CA PHE A 55 14.41 3.77 -7.99
C PHE A 55 15.61 4.36 -8.70
N SER A 56 15.45 5.56 -9.26
CA SER A 56 16.60 6.31 -9.76
C SER A 56 17.48 6.79 -8.60
N TYR A 57 18.79 6.82 -8.81
CA TYR A 57 19.72 7.40 -7.83
C TYR A 57 19.36 8.84 -7.48
N ARG A 58 18.88 9.62 -8.46
CA ARG A 58 18.45 11.01 -8.25
C ARG A 58 17.28 11.10 -7.26
N THR A 59 16.32 10.17 -7.35
CA THR A 59 15.19 10.09 -6.41
C THR A 59 15.69 9.82 -5.00
N LEU A 60 16.54 8.80 -4.80
CA LEU A 60 17.07 8.48 -3.47
C LEU A 60 18.00 9.56 -2.92
N LYS A 61 18.82 10.17 -3.78
CA LYS A 61 19.68 11.30 -3.43
C LYS A 61 18.84 12.49 -2.96
N SER A 62 17.79 12.86 -3.69
CA SER A 62 16.87 13.94 -3.29
C SER A 62 16.18 13.60 -1.96
N ALA A 63 15.64 12.38 -1.84
CA ALA A 63 14.92 11.93 -0.66
C ALA A 63 15.77 12.01 0.63
N THR A 64 17.08 11.76 0.50
CA THR A 64 18.05 11.75 1.61
C THR A 64 18.80 13.09 1.76
N ARG A 65 18.39 14.16 1.07
CA ARG A 65 19.12 15.45 1.01
C ARG A 65 20.61 15.28 0.66
N ASN A 66 20.88 14.54 -0.41
CA ASN A 66 22.22 14.17 -0.87
C ASN A 66 22.98 13.26 0.10
N PHE A 67 22.29 12.32 0.76
CA PHE A 67 22.88 11.44 1.78
C PHE A 67 23.51 12.23 2.93
N ASP A 68 22.79 13.22 3.44
CA ASP A 68 23.25 14.09 4.52
C ASP A 68 23.50 13.30 5.81
N CYS A 69 24.62 13.57 6.48
CA CYS A 69 24.99 12.91 7.74
C CYS A 69 23.95 13.16 8.85
N SER A 70 23.25 14.30 8.83
CA SER A 70 22.17 14.63 9.77
C SER A 70 20.95 13.71 9.63
N ARG A 71 20.89 12.90 8.55
CA ARG A 71 19.81 11.96 8.27
C ARG A 71 20.19 10.52 8.56
N ILE A 72 21.39 10.25 9.04
CA ILE A 72 21.80 8.89 9.41
C ILE A 72 20.93 8.41 10.58
N ILE A 73 20.35 7.24 10.41
CA ILE A 73 19.56 6.54 11.43
C ILE A 73 20.18 5.21 11.85
N GLY A 74 21.25 4.78 11.18
CA GLY A 74 22.00 3.59 11.54
C GLY A 74 23.26 3.42 10.70
N HIS A 75 24.24 2.74 11.27
CA HIS A 75 25.49 2.36 10.60
C HIS A 75 25.88 0.95 11.02
N GLY A 76 26.44 0.17 10.10
CA GLY A 76 26.89 -1.19 10.38
C GLY A 76 27.78 -1.74 9.29
N ALA A 77 28.13 -3.03 9.39
CA ALA A 77 29.05 -3.71 8.47
C ALA A 77 28.64 -3.63 6.99
N PHE A 78 27.35 -3.47 6.71
CA PHE A 78 26.79 -3.43 5.36
C PHE A 78 26.50 -2.00 4.86
N GLY A 79 27.07 -0.98 5.50
CA GLY A 79 26.96 0.41 5.11
C GLY A 79 26.10 1.27 6.03
N THR A 80 25.55 2.35 5.47
CA THR A 80 24.89 3.41 6.24
C THR A 80 23.42 3.54 5.85
N VAL A 81 22.55 3.68 6.85
CA VAL A 81 21.10 3.84 6.68
C VAL A 81 20.70 5.29 6.92
N TYR A 82 20.03 5.89 5.93
CA TYR A 82 19.58 7.27 5.95
C TYR A 82 18.05 7.35 6.00
N LYS A 83 17.52 8.31 6.75
CA LYS A 83 16.11 8.70 6.71
C LYS A 83 15.83 9.52 5.45
N GLY A 84 15.02 8.97 4.56
CA GLY A 84 14.56 9.61 3.33
C GLY A 84 13.09 10.01 3.39
N VAL A 85 12.70 10.96 2.53
CA VAL A 85 11.30 11.25 2.20
C VAL A 85 11.14 11.25 0.69
N ILE A 86 10.33 10.33 0.16
CA ILE A 86 10.05 10.21 -1.28
C ILE A 86 9.19 11.40 -1.70
N ALA A 87 9.67 12.23 -2.62
CA ALA A 87 9.02 13.49 -2.97
C ALA A 87 7.65 13.29 -3.64
N GLU A 88 7.51 12.24 -4.44
CA GLU A 88 6.30 11.93 -5.20
C GLU A 88 5.12 11.53 -4.30
N THR A 89 5.41 10.92 -3.14
CA THR A 89 4.38 10.34 -2.25
C THR A 89 4.40 10.92 -0.84
N GLY A 90 5.43 11.66 -0.46
CA GLY A 90 5.66 12.09 0.93
C GLY A 90 6.05 10.94 1.88
N ALA A 91 6.26 9.72 1.37
CA ALA A 91 6.52 8.56 2.22
C ALA A 91 7.89 8.66 2.90
N VAL A 92 7.92 8.43 4.22
CA VAL A 92 9.16 8.31 4.99
C VAL A 92 9.75 6.93 4.78
N VAL A 93 11.03 6.86 4.42
CA VAL A 93 11.72 5.61 4.07
C VAL A 93 13.09 5.51 4.75
N ALA A 94 13.58 4.29 4.92
CA ALA A 94 14.97 4.00 5.27
C ALA A 94 15.74 3.64 3.99
N VAL A 95 16.80 4.38 3.68
CA VAL A 95 17.65 4.14 2.51
C VAL A 95 18.99 3.60 3.01
N LYS A 96 19.23 2.30 2.84
CA LYS A 96 20.54 1.67 3.09
C LYS A 96 21.42 1.90 1.87
N ARG A 97 22.57 2.55 2.07
CA ARG A 97 23.62 2.70 1.07
C ARG A 97 24.76 1.76 1.43
N CYS A 98 25.02 0.78 0.57
CA CYS A 98 26.02 -0.24 0.84
C CYS A 98 27.43 0.34 0.63
N SER A 99 28.38 -0.05 1.47
CA SER A 99 29.79 0.32 1.27
C SER A 99 30.41 -0.54 0.17
N ASN A 100 31.10 0.09 -0.77
CA ASN A 100 31.76 -0.56 -1.91
C ASN A 100 33.13 -1.14 -1.49
N GLU A 101 33.20 -1.92 -0.40
CA GLU A 101 34.48 -2.49 0.06
C GLU A 101 34.90 -3.72 -0.75
N SER A 102 33.95 -4.42 -1.38
CA SER A 102 34.22 -5.66 -2.11
C SER A 102 34.21 -5.41 -3.62
N GLY A 103 35.40 -5.15 -4.21
CA GLY A 103 35.59 -5.02 -5.65
C GLY A 103 34.89 -6.13 -6.43
N GLY A 104 33.89 -5.76 -7.24
CA GLY A 104 33.18 -6.66 -8.16
C GLY A 104 32.19 -7.68 -7.54
N GLN A 105 32.44 -8.19 -6.33
CA GLN A 105 31.61 -9.20 -5.66
C GLN A 105 30.30 -8.66 -5.07
N GLY A 106 30.25 -7.38 -4.71
CA GLY A 106 29.07 -6.79 -4.04
C GLY A 106 27.77 -6.82 -4.85
N LYS A 107 27.83 -6.96 -6.18
CA LYS A 107 26.61 -7.04 -7.01
C LYS A 107 25.88 -8.38 -6.84
N ALA A 108 26.61 -9.49 -6.73
CA ALA A 108 26.01 -10.82 -6.55
C ALA A 108 25.40 -10.95 -5.14
N GLU A 109 26.11 -10.46 -4.12
CA GLU A 109 25.61 -10.40 -2.74
C GLU A 109 24.38 -9.50 -2.62
N PHE A 110 24.40 -8.34 -3.28
CA PHE A 110 23.25 -7.43 -3.34
C PHE A 110 22.03 -8.08 -3.99
N LEU A 111 22.20 -8.74 -5.13
CA LEU A 111 21.09 -9.45 -5.78
C LEU A 111 20.57 -10.62 -4.94
N SER A 112 21.47 -11.32 -4.23
CA SER A 112 21.10 -12.37 -3.28
C SER A 112 20.27 -11.80 -2.12
N GLU A 113 20.75 -10.75 -1.45
CA GLU A 113 20.02 -10.08 -0.36
C GLU A 113 18.67 -9.53 -0.84
N LEU A 114 18.62 -8.91 -2.02
CA LEU A 114 17.38 -8.43 -2.63
C LEU A 114 16.39 -9.57 -2.93
N SER A 115 16.87 -10.72 -3.40
CA SER A 115 16.01 -11.87 -3.70
C SER A 115 15.41 -12.47 -2.42
N ILE A 116 16.19 -12.55 -1.34
CA ILE A 116 15.75 -13.04 -0.04
C ILE A 116 14.73 -12.07 0.56
N ILE A 117 15.05 -10.76 0.65
CA ILE A 117 14.15 -9.78 1.26
C ILE A 117 12.91 -9.55 0.38
N GLY A 118 13.07 -9.54 -0.94
CA GLY A 118 11.97 -9.39 -1.89
C GLY A 118 10.93 -10.50 -1.81
N ALA A 119 11.34 -11.72 -1.46
CA ALA A 119 10.44 -12.86 -1.26
C ALA A 119 9.71 -12.84 0.10
N LEU A 120 10.21 -12.07 1.08
CA LEU A 120 9.68 -12.03 2.44
C LEU A 120 8.67 -10.90 2.61
N ARG A 121 7.38 -11.22 2.44
CA ARG A 121 6.26 -10.30 2.70
C ARG A 121 5.48 -10.74 3.93
N HIS A 122 5.73 -10.07 5.07
CA HIS A 122 5.03 -10.35 6.31
C HIS A 122 4.77 -9.07 7.11
N ARG A 123 3.64 -9.02 7.84
CA ARG A 123 3.21 -7.83 8.61
C ARG A 123 4.17 -7.40 9.73
N ASN A 124 5.03 -8.33 10.18
CA ASN A 124 6.02 -8.10 11.25
C ASN A 124 7.46 -7.98 10.70
N LEU A 125 7.64 -7.94 9.37
CA LEU A 125 8.95 -7.79 8.75
C LEU A 125 9.01 -6.47 7.99
N VAL A 126 10.19 -5.85 7.95
CA VAL A 126 10.42 -4.65 7.16
C VAL A 126 10.31 -5.01 5.69
N GLN A 127 9.42 -4.33 4.97
CA GLN A 127 9.21 -4.57 3.55
C GLN A 127 10.20 -3.77 2.70
N LEU A 128 10.86 -4.46 1.76
CA LEU A 128 11.66 -3.81 0.73
C LEU A 128 10.74 -3.09 -0.26
N LEU A 129 10.87 -1.77 -0.34
CA LEU A 129 10.10 -0.95 -1.29
C LEU A 129 10.75 -0.89 -2.68
N GLY A 130 12.05 -1.15 -2.76
CA GLY A 130 12.78 -1.10 -4.01
C GLY A 130 14.29 -1.01 -3.85
N TRP A 131 14.98 -0.91 -4.97
CA TRP A 131 16.44 -0.86 -5.05
C TRP A 131 16.91 0.21 -6.03
N CYS A 132 18.20 0.54 -5.99
CA CYS A 132 18.83 1.42 -6.98
C CYS A 132 20.20 0.85 -7.30
N HIS A 133 20.59 0.84 -8.57
CA HIS A 133 21.92 0.46 -9.02
C HIS A 133 22.53 1.57 -9.88
N GLN A 134 23.67 2.15 -9.46
CA GLN A 134 24.43 3.06 -10.31
C GLN A 134 25.84 2.50 -10.52
N LYS A 135 26.25 2.37 -11.80
CA LYS A 135 27.57 1.86 -12.20
C LYS A 135 28.67 2.57 -11.40
N GLY A 136 29.25 1.88 -10.41
CA GLY A 136 30.38 2.35 -9.59
C GLY A 136 30.08 2.70 -8.14
N ARG A 137 28.81 2.80 -7.70
CA ARG A 137 28.44 2.98 -6.29
C ARG A 137 27.12 2.25 -6.00
N LEU A 138 27.21 1.13 -5.28
CA LEU A 138 26.07 0.48 -4.62
C LEU A 138 25.76 1.18 -3.28
#